data_AF-A0A6F9XJT7-F1
#
_entry.id   AF-A0A6F9XJT7-F1
#
_cell.length_a   1.000
_cell.length_b   1.000
_cell.length_c   1.000
_cell.angle_alpha   90.00
_cell.angle_beta   90.00
_cell.angle_gamma   90.00
#
_symmetry.space_group_name_H-M   'P 1'
#
loop_
_entity.id
_entity.type
_entity.pdbx_description
1 polymer ?
#
loop_
_entity_poly.entity_id
_entity_poly.type
_entity_poly.pdbx_seq_one_letter_code
_entity_poly.pdbx_strand_id
1 'polypeptide(L)'
;MGYVLPINMWGLVFGPLDFYSVEQNTLTRSLVWQLHHRHQQVYVWTVNRPADIRRVLAKGADGIISDDSSQVKREIKRLRNDKKSLRLAKFRVILNEFGYGLRI
;
A
#
# COMPACT_ATOMS: atom_id res chain seq x y z
N MET A 1 1.72 -16.05 -10.01
CA MET A 1 3.02 -15.54 -10.48
C MET A 1 2.91 -14.03 -10.32
N GLY A 2 3.63 -13.43 -9.39
CA GLY A 2 3.41 -12.03 -9.00
C GLY A 2 4.22 -11.06 -9.83
N TYR A 3 3.57 -10.03 -10.39
CA TYR A 3 4.23 -8.93 -11.12
C TYR A 3 4.04 -7.62 -10.35
N VAL A 4 5.14 -6.90 -10.11
CA VAL A 4 5.11 -5.53 -9.57
C VAL A 4 5.07 -4.56 -10.76
N LEU A 5 3.90 -4.02 -11.09
CA LEU A 5 3.78 -2.97 -12.09
C LEU A 5 3.70 -1.60 -11.40
N PRO A 6 4.60 -0.65 -11.73
CA PRO A 6 4.43 0.73 -11.30
C PRO A 6 3.37 1.39 -12.19
N ILE A 7 2.25 1.79 -11.59
CA ILE A 7 1.04 2.28 -12.30
C ILE A 7 1.26 3.65 -12.99
N ASN A 8 2.42 4.27 -12.76
CA ASN A 8 2.76 5.61 -13.24
C ASN A 8 3.18 5.69 -14.71
N MET A 9 3.34 4.58 -15.45
CA MET A 9 3.84 4.67 -16.83
C MET A 9 2.81 4.40 -17.95
N TRP A 10 1.69 3.71 -17.71
CA TRP A 10 0.78 3.27 -18.79
C TRP A 10 -0.72 3.23 -18.45
N GLY A 11 -1.13 3.78 -17.30
CA GLY A 11 -2.48 3.58 -16.79
C GLY A 11 -2.68 2.17 -16.20
N LEU A 12 -3.87 1.91 -15.65
CA LEU A 12 -4.20 0.63 -15.01
C LEU A 12 -4.22 -0.49 -16.07
N VAL A 13 -3.16 -1.29 -16.12
CA VAL A 13 -3.15 -2.55 -16.88
C VAL A 13 -4.02 -3.55 -16.14
N PHE A 14 -5.18 -3.89 -16.70
CA PHE A 14 -6.06 -4.94 -16.18
C PHE A 14 -5.64 -6.30 -16.75
N GLY A 15 -5.34 -7.25 -15.88
CA GLY A 15 -4.92 -8.61 -16.24
C GLY A 15 -5.07 -9.58 -15.07
N PRO A 16 -4.70 -10.86 -15.23
CA PRO A 16 -4.71 -11.86 -14.15
C PRO A 16 -3.55 -11.62 -13.17
N LEU A 17 -3.58 -10.46 -12.51
CA LEU A 17 -2.57 -10.02 -11.55
C LEU A 17 -3.02 -10.38 -10.14
N ASP A 18 -2.08 -10.90 -9.34
CA ASP A 18 -2.31 -11.21 -7.92
C ASP A 18 -2.44 -9.92 -7.08
N PHE A 19 -1.79 -8.82 -7.49
CA PHE A 19 -1.81 -7.54 -6.79
C PHE A 19 -1.39 -6.35 -7.67
N TYR A 20 -1.62 -5.14 -7.16
CA TYR A 20 -1.18 -3.86 -7.72
C TYR A 20 -0.29 -3.09 -6.73
N SER A 21 0.67 -2.35 -7.27
CA SER A 21 1.54 -1.45 -6.52
C SER A 21 1.29 0.00 -6.96
N VAL A 22 0.67 0.81 -6.12
CA VAL A 22 0.23 2.18 -6.44
C VAL A 22 1.05 3.24 -5.71
N GLU A 23 1.23 4.41 -6.33
CA GLU A 23 1.71 5.59 -5.62
C GLU A 23 0.64 6.09 -4.63
N GLN A 24 1.05 6.57 -3.45
CA GLN A 24 0.15 7.01 -2.38
C GLN A 24 -0.88 8.08 -2.78
N ASN A 25 -0.54 8.96 -3.74
CA ASN A 25 -1.43 10.04 -4.18
C ASN A 25 -2.50 9.53 -5.17
N THR A 26 -2.21 8.44 -5.88
CA THR A 26 -3.13 7.76 -6.81
C THR A 26 -4.15 6.89 -6.06
N LEU A 27 -3.85 6.49 -4.83
CA LEU A 27 -4.73 5.65 -4.03
C LEU A 27 -6.04 6.36 -3.69
N THR A 28 -7.16 5.80 -4.14
CA THR A 28 -8.52 6.19 -3.73
C THR A 28 -9.27 4.99 -3.16
N ARG A 29 -10.31 5.23 -2.34
CA ARG A 29 -11.17 4.15 -1.83
C ARG A 29 -11.86 3.38 -2.97
N SER A 30 -12.29 4.10 -4.01
CA SER A 30 -12.93 3.50 -5.19
C SER A 30 -11.96 2.57 -5.94
N LEU A 31 -10.69 2.98 -6.09
CA LEU A 31 -9.66 2.12 -6.69
C LEU A 31 -9.45 0.84 -5.87
N VAL A 32 -9.28 0.98 -4.56
CA VAL A 32 -9.12 -0.18 -3.66
C VAL A 32 -10.32 -1.12 -3.77
N TRP A 33 -11.54 -0.58 -3.73
CA TRP A 33 -12.77 -1.36 -3.85
C TRP A 33 -12.85 -2.12 -5.17
N GLN A 34 -12.53 -1.47 -6.30
CA GLN A 34 -12.53 -2.11 -7.62
C GLN A 34 -11.52 -3.27 -7.70
N LEU A 35 -10.31 -3.08 -7.17
CA LEU A 35 -9.27 -4.11 -7.18
C LEU A 35 -9.59 -5.27 -6.24
N HIS A 36 -10.13 -4.99 -5.05
CA HIS A 36 -10.58 -6.00 -4.11
C HIS A 36 -11.71 -6.86 -4.66
N HIS A 37 -12.65 -6.30 -5.43
CA HIS A 37 -13.70 -7.07 -6.13
C HIS A 37 -13.16 -8.04 -7.17
N ARG A 38 -11.96 -7.79 -7.69
CA ARG A 38 -11.24 -8.68 -8.61
C ARG A 38 -10.30 -9.63 -7.87
N HIS A 39 -10.36 -9.67 -6.53
CA HIS A 39 -9.46 -10.42 -5.64
C HIS A 39 -7.97 -10.01 -5.74
N GLN A 40 -7.70 -8.76 -6.14
CA GLN A 40 -6.35 -8.24 -6.35
C GLN A 40 -5.96 -7.36 -5.16
N GLN A 41 -4.81 -7.64 -4.54
CA GLN A 41 -4.34 -6.86 -3.40
C GLN A 41 -3.76 -5.50 -3.81
N VAL A 42 -3.73 -4.53 -2.91
CA VAL A 42 -3.19 -3.19 -3.16
C VAL A 42 -2.06 -2.85 -2.19
N TYR A 43 -0.86 -2.68 -2.73
CA TYR A 43 0.33 -2.19 -2.02
C TYR A 43 0.62 -0.75 -2.39
N VAL A 44 1.04 0.06 -1.43
CA VAL A 44 1.20 1.50 -1.62
C VAL A 44 2.64 1.91 -1.35
N TRP A 45 3.23 2.65 -2.27
CA TRP A 45 4.60 3.14 -2.18
C TRP A 45 4.69 4.66 -2.45
N THR A 46 5.77 5.32 -2.08
CA THR A 46 6.55 5.02 -0.86
C THR A 46 5.92 5.80 0.29
N VAL A 47 5.57 5.13 1.40
CA VAL A 47 4.82 5.75 2.50
C VAL A 47 5.66 5.77 3.76
N ASN A 48 6.20 6.94 4.13
CA ASN A 48 7.12 7.07 5.26
C ASN A 48 6.53 7.82 6.46
N ARG A 49 5.61 8.79 6.24
CA ARG A 49 5.12 9.64 7.34
C ARG A 49 3.92 9.04 8.08
N PRO A 50 3.78 9.24 9.41
CA PRO A 50 2.66 8.69 10.20
C PRO A 50 1.27 9.11 9.69
N ALA A 51 1.12 10.37 9.24
CA ALA A 51 -0.14 10.84 8.66
C ALA A 51 -0.49 10.09 7.37
N ASP A 52 0.50 9.83 6.52
CA ASP A 52 0.31 9.09 5.27
C ASP A 52 0.02 7.61 5.53
N ILE A 53 0.71 6.99 6.50
CA ILE A 53 0.43 5.61 6.96
C ILE A 53 -1.04 5.48 7.36
N ARG A 54 -1.53 6.38 8.23
CA ARG A 54 -2.94 6.40 8.65
C ARG A 54 -3.88 6.60 7.46
N ARG A 55 -3.53 7.51 6.55
CA ARG A 55 -4.34 7.83 5.35
C ARG A 55 -4.49 6.63 4.43
N VAL A 56 -3.41 5.90 4.11
CA VAL A 56 -3.48 4.76 3.19
C VAL A 56 -4.14 3.55 3.85
N LEU A 57 -3.93 3.33 5.14
CA LEU A 57 -4.67 2.33 5.92
C LEU A 57 -6.18 2.61 5.91
N ALA A 58 -6.58 3.87 6.14
CA ALA A 58 -7.99 4.28 6.12
C ALA A 58 -8.63 4.25 4.72
N LYS A 59 -7.82 4.16 3.66
CA LYS A 59 -8.28 3.94 2.28
C LYS A 59 -8.42 2.46 1.93
N GLY A 60 -7.93 1.55 2.78
CA GLY A 60 -8.06 0.10 2.60
C GLY A 60 -6.87 -0.58 1.94
N ALA A 61 -5.68 0.04 1.97
CA ALA A 61 -4.46 -0.61 1.49
C ALA A 61 -4.21 -1.96 2.20
N ASP A 62 -3.73 -2.96 1.47
CA ASP A 62 -3.34 -4.27 2.01
C ASP A 62 -1.88 -4.28 2.46
N GLY A 63 -1.06 -3.36 1.96
CA GLY A 63 0.31 -3.20 2.41
C GLY A 63 0.92 -1.84 2.09
N ILE A 64 2.01 -1.56 2.79
CA ILE A 64 2.84 -0.37 2.60
C ILE A 64 4.25 -0.81 2.22
N ILE A 65 4.81 -0.17 1.20
CA ILE A 65 6.22 -0.19 0.84
C ILE A 65 6.84 1.11 1.37
N SER A 66 7.86 1.00 2.21
CA SER A 66 8.43 2.14 2.94
C SER A 66 9.95 2.03 3.10
N ASP A 67 10.63 3.17 3.06
CA ASP A 67 12.05 3.27 3.41
C ASP A 67 12.27 3.10 4.92
N ASP A 68 11.28 3.46 5.76
CA ASP A 68 11.31 3.27 7.21
C ASP A 68 10.19 2.30 7.66
N SER A 69 10.41 1.01 7.43
CA SER A 69 9.48 -0.03 7.88
C SER A 69 9.29 -0.04 9.41
N SER A 70 10.24 0.49 10.17
CA SER A 70 10.15 0.56 11.63
C SER A 70 9.11 1.62 12.05
N GLN A 71 9.07 2.77 11.39
CA GLN A 71 8.05 3.79 11.60
C GLN A 71 6.65 3.27 11.26
N VAL A 72 6.52 2.56 10.13
CA VAL A 72 5.25 1.94 9.73
C VAL A 72 4.77 0.95 10.80
N LYS A 73 5.64 0.05 11.28
CA LYS A 73 5.31 -0.92 12.34
C LYS A 73 4.92 -0.24 13.64
N ARG A 74 5.63 0.82 14.06
CA ARG A 74 5.30 1.60 15.26
C ARG A 74 3.92 2.23 15.16
N GLU A 75 3.60 2.86 14.03
CA GLU A 75 2.31 3.52 13.83
C GLU A 75 1.16 2.50 13.79
N ILE A 76 1.33 1.37 13.09
CA ILE A 76 0.34 0.28 13.09
C ILE A 76 0.11 -0.26 14.51
N LYS A 77 1.16 -0.45 15.30
CA LYS A 77 1.06 -0.90 16.70
C LYS A 77 0.29 0.10 17.55
N ARG A 78 0.51 1.40 17.35
CA ARG A 78 -0.24 2.48 18.03
C ARG A 78 -1.72 2.42 17.68
N LEU A 79 -2.05 2.36 16.39
CA LEU A 79 -3.45 2.31 15.92
C LEU A 79 -4.19 1.06 16.41
N ARG A 80 -3.51 -0.08 16.54
CA ARG A 80 -4.07 -1.32 17.09
C ARG A 80 -4.43 -1.20 18.57
N ASN A 81 -3.66 -0.42 19.33
CA ASN A 81 -3.95 -0.18 20.75
C ASN A 81 -5.11 0.80 20.92
N ASP A 82 -5.31 1.73 19.98
CA ASP A 82 -6.35 2.76 20.06
C ASP A 82 -7.74 2.28 19.59
N LYS A 83 -7.83 1.31 18.65
CA LYS A 83 -9.12 0.75 18.18
C LYS A 83 -9.04 -0.74 17.84
N LYS A 84 -10.06 -1.51 18.28
CA LYS A 84 -10.17 -2.99 18.15
C LYS A 84 -10.52 -3.52 16.75
N SER A 85 -10.62 -2.68 15.72
CA SER A 85 -11.26 -3.04 14.44
C SER A 85 -10.58 -2.43 13.21
N LEU A 86 -9.26 -2.58 13.11
CA LEU A 86 -8.57 -2.48 11.82
C LEU A 86 -8.31 -3.90 11.34
N ARG A 87 -8.70 -4.20 10.09
CA ARG A 87 -8.54 -5.53 9.45
C ARG A 87 -7.06 -5.77 9.08
N LEU A 88 -6.17 -5.69 10.08
CA LEU A 88 -4.72 -5.73 9.92
C LEU A 88 -4.16 -7.16 9.91
N ALA A 89 -5.00 -8.18 10.15
CA ALA A 89 -4.56 -9.56 10.26
C ALA A 89 -3.79 -10.06 9.01
N LYS A 90 -3.97 -9.40 7.86
CA LYS A 90 -3.28 -9.72 6.60
C LYS A 90 -2.43 -8.54 6.07
N PHE A 91 -2.23 -7.48 6.85
CA PHE A 91 -1.53 -6.28 6.41
C PHE A 91 -0.02 -6.53 6.33
N ARG A 92 0.60 -6.18 5.20
CA ARG A 92 2.04 -6.41 4.94
C ARG A 92 2.83 -5.12 4.90
N VAL A 93 3.99 -5.11 5.55
CA VAL A 93 4.98 -4.01 5.47
C VAL A 93 6.18 -4.53 4.71
N ILE A 94 6.52 -3.86 3.61
CA ILE A 94 7.62 -4.23 2.71
C ILE A 94 8.67 -3.12 2.79
N LEU A 95 9.94 -3.50 2.96
CA LEU A 95 11.06 -2.56 2.88
C LEU A 95 11.25 -2.11 1.44
N ASN A 96 11.43 -0.81 1.25
CA ASN A 96 11.77 -0.29 -0.06
C ASN A 96 13.27 -0.51 -0.32
N GLU A 97 13.58 -1.54 -1.11
CA GLU A 97 14.94 -1.81 -1.58
C GLU A 97 15.28 -1.02 -2.86
N PHE A 98 14.30 -0.29 -3.43
CA PHE A 98 14.55 0.64 -4.52
C PHE A 98 15.20 1.90 -3.94
N GLY A 99 16.54 1.91 -3.90
CA GLY A 99 17.33 3.05 -3.46
C GLY A 99 16.92 4.34 -4.18
N TYR A 100 17.07 5.48 -3.48
CA TYR A 100 16.79 6.84 -3.95
C TYR A 100 17.47 7.13 -5.31
N GLY A 101 16.85 6.73 -6.41
CA GLY A 101 17.50 6.77 -7.73
C GLY A 101 16.56 6.77 -8.92
N LEU A 102 15.27 6.53 -8.75
CA LEU A 102 14.27 6.76 -9.79
C LEU A 102 13.61 8.12 -9.57
N ARG A 103 14.32 9.17 -9.98
CA ARG A 103 13.66 10.38 -10.49
C ARG A 103 13.02 9.99 -11.82
N ILE A 104 11.71 9.78 -11.82
CA ILE A 104 10.90 10.01 -13.02
C ILE A 104 10.90 11.49 -13.36
#